data_AF-A0A7W1H4S7-F1
#
_entry.id   AF-A0A7W1H4S7-F1
#
_cell.length_a   1.000
_cell.length_b   1.000
_cell.length_c   1.000
_cell.angle_alpha   90.00
_cell.angle_beta   90.00
_cell.angle_gamma   90.00
#
_symmetry.space_group_name_H-M   'P 1'
#
loop_
_entity.id
_entity.type
_entity.pdbx_description
1 polymer ?
#
loop_
_entity_poly.entity_id
_entity_poly.type
_entity_poly.pdbx_seq_one_letter_code
_entity_poly.pdbx_strand_id
1 'polypeptide(L)'
;MRLVAEHEARAAVRERGGILYVWPKASRCCSALTYTLETGTTPPPAKEFLRVHEEDGIEVFATRGLLEPQELHLEVGRRGKLRAYWNGQAWIG
;
A
#
# COMPACT_ATOMS: atom_id res chain seq x y z
N MET A 1 -0.99 7.56 -10.82
CA MET A 1 -1.87 7.09 -9.72
C MET A 1 -2.46 8.30 -8.97
N ARG A 2 -3.61 8.17 -8.30
CA ARG A 2 -4.17 9.16 -7.36
C ARG A 2 -4.21 8.57 -5.95
N LEU A 3 -3.89 9.35 -4.92
CA LEU A 3 -3.99 8.90 -3.53
C LEU A 3 -5.38 9.24 -2.94
N VAL A 4 -6.18 8.21 -2.66
CA VAL A 4 -7.49 8.33 -2.01
C VAL A 4 -7.33 7.88 -0.57
N ALA A 5 -7.35 8.81 0.38
CA ALA A 5 -7.07 8.48 1.77
C ALA A 5 -7.86 9.41 2.69
N GLU A 6 -8.47 8.84 3.73
CA GLU A 6 -9.09 9.61 4.81
C GLU A 6 -8.03 10.45 5.54
N HIS A 7 -8.47 11.53 6.19
CA HIS A 7 -7.60 12.43 6.93
C HIS A 7 -6.73 11.70 7.96
N GLU A 8 -7.29 10.71 8.66
CA GLU A 8 -6.58 9.90 9.65
C GLU A 8 -5.47 9.05 9.01
N ALA A 9 -5.74 8.45 7.85
CA ALA A 9 -4.73 7.66 7.12
C ALA A 9 -3.57 8.53 6.65
N ARG A 10 -3.87 9.74 6.14
CA ARG A 10 -2.84 10.71 5.72
C ARG A 10 -2.00 11.17 6.91
N ALA A 11 -2.63 11.47 8.04
CA ALA A 11 -1.94 11.85 9.27
C ALA A 11 -1.02 10.72 9.75
N ALA A 12 -1.52 9.48 9.81
CA ALA A 12 -0.75 8.32 10.25
C ALA A 12 0.50 8.06 9.40
N VAL A 13 0.46 8.34 8.09
CA VAL A 13 1.63 8.22 7.21
C VAL A 13 2.61 9.38 7.45
N ARG A 14 2.10 10.62 7.53
CA ARG A 14 2.93 11.82 7.74
C ARG A 14 3.65 11.82 9.09
N GLU A 15 2.97 11.44 10.17
CA GLU A 15 3.57 11.28 11.50
C GLU A 15 4.74 10.28 11.51
N ARG A 16 4.76 9.36 10.54
CA ARG A 16 5.78 8.33 10.39
C ARG A 16 6.78 8.64 9.26
N GLY A 17 6.89 9.92 8.88
CA GLY A 17 7.88 10.42 7.93
C GLY A 17 7.39 10.59 6.50
N GLY A 18 6.09 10.41 6.24
CA GLY A 18 5.52 10.66 4.91
C GLY A 18 5.85 9.59 3.87
N ILE A 19 6.37 8.44 4.28
CA ILE A 19 6.75 7.36 3.36
C ILE A 19 5.77 6.19 3.51
N LEU A 20 5.26 5.71 2.38
CA LEU A 20 4.39 4.55 2.29
C LEU A 20 5.00 3.48 1.38
N TYR A 21 5.14 2.28 1.91
CA TYR A 21 5.55 1.10 1.15
C TYR A 21 4.33 0.22 0.91
N VAL A 22 4.15 -0.24 -0.34
CA VAL A 22 3.10 -1.19 -0.74
C VAL A 22 3.71 -2.40 -1.45
N TRP A 23 3.23 -3.60 -1.15
CA TRP A 23 3.76 -4.83 -1.75
C TRP A 23 2.71 -5.95 -1.82
N PRO A 24 2.85 -6.89 -2.76
CA PRO A 24 1.98 -8.05 -2.81
C PRO A 24 2.38 -9.03 -1.71
N LYS A 25 1.38 -9.61 -1.07
CA LYS A 25 1.50 -10.76 -0.19
C LYS A 25 0.75 -11.92 -0.81
N ALA A 26 1.50 -12.95 -1.16
CA ALA A 26 0.95 -14.20 -1.61
C ALA A 26 0.27 -14.94 -0.44
N SER A 27 -0.89 -15.50 -0.71
CA SER A 27 -1.62 -16.42 0.16
C SER A 27 -2.16 -17.58 -0.68
N ARG A 28 -2.32 -18.74 -0.04
CA ARG A 28 -2.97 -19.89 -0.68
C ARG A 28 -4.38 -20.01 -0.11
N CYS A 29 -5.38 -20.01 -0.99
CA CYS A 29 -6.77 -20.23 -0.62
C CYS A 29 -7.40 -21.17 -1.66
N CYS A 30 -8.14 -22.19 -1.21
CA CYS A 30 -8.88 -23.10 -2.10
C CYS A 30 -8.05 -23.65 -3.29
N SER A 31 -6.80 -24.05 -3.02
CA SER A 31 -5.82 -24.53 -4.01
C SER A 31 -5.31 -23.52 -5.04
N ALA A 32 -5.76 -22.26 -5.01
CA ALA A 32 -5.25 -21.18 -5.84
C ALA A 32 -4.21 -20.32 -5.09
N LEU A 33 -3.28 -19.75 -5.86
CA LEU A 33 -2.38 -18.69 -5.38
C LEU A 33 -3.09 -17.36 -5.58
N THR A 34 -3.23 -16.60 -4.50
CA THR A 34 -3.89 -15.31 -4.50
C THR A 34 -2.97 -14.26 -3.90
N TYR A 35 -3.06 -13.01 -4.36
CA TYR A 35 -2.24 -11.93 -3.83
C TYR A 35 -3.13 -10.85 -3.23
N THR A 36 -2.74 -10.40 -2.03
CA THR A 36 -3.33 -9.23 -1.38
C THR A 36 -2.31 -8.11 -1.27
N LEU A 37 -2.76 -6.87 -1.32
CA LEU A 37 -1.90 -5.71 -1.08
C LEU A 37 -1.68 -5.52 0.43
N GLU A 38 -0.42 -5.50 0.84
CA GLU A 38 -0.02 -5.07 2.19
C GLU A 38 0.68 -3.72 2.10
N THR A 39 0.69 -3.02 3.24
CA THR A 39 1.26 -1.67 3.33
C THR A 39 1.92 -1.42 4.68
N GLY A 40 2.85 -0.48 4.70
CA GLY A 40 3.50 -0.01 5.92
C GLY A 40 4.32 1.26 5.70
N THR A 41 4.70 1.93 6.79
CA THR A 41 5.61 3.09 6.75
C THR A 41 7.07 2.69 6.97
N THR A 42 7.34 1.39 7.02
CA THR A 42 8.67 0.81 7.09
C THR A 42 8.67 -0.40 6.15
N PRO A 43 9.70 -0.56 5.31
CA PRO A 43 9.72 -1.66 4.36
C PRO A 43 9.95 -2.98 5.10
N PRO A 44 9.30 -4.08 4.69
CA PRO A 44 9.67 -5.41 5.15
C PRO A 44 11.09 -5.77 4.67
N PRO A 45 11.82 -6.62 5.42
CA PRO A 45 13.15 -7.06 5.02
C PRO A 45 13.12 -7.83 3.69
N ALA A 46 14.24 -7.82 2.98
CA ALA A 46 14.46 -8.58 1.74
C ALA A 46 13.47 -8.28 0.59
N LYS A 47 12.93 -7.06 0.52
CA LYS A 47 12.20 -6.56 -0.64
C LYS A 47 12.83 -5.27 -1.15
N GLU A 48 12.97 -5.19 -2.46
CA GLU A 48 13.37 -3.96 -3.15
C GLU A 48 12.14 -3.14 -3.51
N PHE A 49 12.24 -1.85 -3.27
CA PHE A 49 11.17 -0.90 -3.52
C PHE A 49 11.66 0.20 -4.47
N LEU A 50 10.78 0.60 -5.38
CA LEU A 50 10.97 1.76 -6.23
C LEU A 50 9.94 2.80 -5.85
N ARG A 51 10.34 4.07 -5.87
CA ARG A 51 9.40 5.18 -5.77
C ARG A 51 8.53 5.21 -7.02
N VAL A 52 7.22 5.16 -6.85
CA VAL A 52 6.25 5.12 -7.96
C VAL A 52 5.33 6.33 -8.02
N HIS A 53 5.16 7.05 -6.91
CA HIS A 53 4.27 8.22 -6.86
C HIS A 53 4.64 9.15 -5.70
N GLU A 54 4.20 10.40 -5.81
CA GLU A 54 4.23 11.39 -4.73
C GLU A 54 2.95 12.24 -4.80
N GLU A 55 2.27 12.40 -3.68
CA GLU A 55 1.10 13.27 -3.57
C GLU A 55 0.96 13.80 -2.14
N ASP A 56 0.73 15.10 -1.99
CA ASP A 56 0.51 15.76 -0.69
C ASP A 56 1.60 15.45 0.36
N GLY A 57 2.87 15.38 -0.05
CA GLY A 57 4.00 15.06 0.83
C GLY A 57 4.03 13.61 1.31
N ILE A 58 3.30 12.71 0.63
CA ILE A 58 3.37 11.27 0.83
C ILE A 58 4.08 10.65 -0.37
N GLU A 59 5.24 10.05 -0.12
CA GLU A 59 5.99 9.28 -1.09
C GLU A 59 5.53 7.82 -1.08
N VAL A 60 5.14 7.29 -2.24
CA VAL A 60 4.70 5.91 -2.38
C VAL A 60 5.77 5.08 -3.07
N PHE A 61 6.11 3.97 -2.43
CA PHE A 61 7.10 3.00 -2.86
C PHE A 61 6.45 1.64 -3.08
N ALA A 62 6.73 1.00 -4.22
CA ALA A 62 6.16 -0.30 -4.57
C ALA A 62 7.25 -1.29 -5.00
N THR A 63 7.01 -2.59 -4.78
CA THR A 63 7.87 -3.64 -5.34
C THR A 63 7.79 -3.67 -6.87
N ARG A 64 8.88 -4.07 -7.53
CA ARG A 64 8.94 -4.22 -8.99
C ARG A 64 7.87 -5.19 -9.51
N GLY A 65 7.37 -4.93 -10.72
CA GLY A 65 6.41 -5.80 -11.43
C GLY A 65 4.95 -5.62 -11.03
N LEU A 66 4.67 -4.73 -10.09
CA LEU A 66 3.32 -4.27 -9.77
C LEU A 66 2.81 -3.31 -10.85
N LEU A 67 1.63 -3.59 -11.41
CA LEU A 67 0.93 -2.65 -12.29
C LEU A 67 0.46 -1.45 -11.45
N GLU A 68 0.77 -0.24 -11.92
CA GLU A 68 0.35 0.97 -11.22
C GLU A 68 -1.19 1.14 -11.31
N PRO A 69 -1.89 1.29 -10.18
CA PRO A 69 -3.34 1.48 -10.18
C PRO A 69 -3.70 2.91 -10.61
N GLN A 70 -4.96 3.12 -10.98
CA GLN A 70 -5.49 4.47 -11.16
C GLN A 70 -5.60 5.17 -9.80
N GLU A 71 -6.08 4.44 -8.79
CA GLU A 71 -6.24 4.96 -7.43
C GLU A 71 -5.62 4.02 -6.39
N LEU A 72 -4.89 4.61 -5.44
CA LEU A 72 -4.43 3.94 -4.23
C LEU A 72 -5.25 4.42 -3.05
N HIS A 73 -6.05 3.52 -2.50
CA HIS A 73 -6.93 3.79 -1.38
C HIS A 73 -6.21 3.45 -0.07
N LEU A 74 -6.20 4.35 0.90
CA LEU A 74 -5.64 4.12 2.24
C LEU A 74 -6.69 4.29 3.32
N GLU A 75 -6.67 3.35 4.26
CA GLU A 75 -7.54 3.34 5.43
C GLU A 75 -6.73 3.02 6.70
N VAL A 76 -7.20 3.54 7.83
CA VAL A 76 -6.73 3.11 9.16
C VAL A 76 -7.69 2.05 9.67
N GLY A 77 -7.23 0.81 9.68
CA GLY A 77 -7.97 -0.31 10.26
C GLY A 77 -7.92 -0.34 11.78
N ARG A 78 -8.55 -1.38 12.36
CA ARG A 78 -8.52 -1.61 13.82
C ARG A 78 -7.09 -1.61 14.36
N ARG A 79 -6.91 -1.00 15.53
CA ARG A 79 -5.62 -0.82 16.23
C ARG A 79 -4.61 0.06 15.47
N GLY A 80 -5.07 0.97 14.61
CA GLY A 80 -4.18 1.91 13.92
C GLY A 80 -3.34 1.28 12.81
N LYS A 81 -3.74 0.10 12.31
CA LYS A 81 -3.01 -0.56 11.21
C LYS A 81 -3.44 0.03 9.88
N LEU A 82 -2.49 0.62 9.14
CA LEU A 82 -2.72 1.06 7.77
C LEU A 82 -3.07 -0.11 6.86
N ARG A 83 -4.04 0.11 5.97
CA ARG A 83 -4.43 -0.79 4.88
C ARG A 83 -4.40 -0.04 3.57
N ALA A 84 -4.06 -0.75 2.51
CA ALA A 84 -4.01 -0.21 1.16
C ALA A 84 -4.84 -1.07 0.22
N TYR A 85 -5.48 -0.43 -0.75
CA TYR A 85 -6.28 -1.08 -1.77
C TYR A 85 -5.99 -0.43 -3.13
N TRP A 86 -5.89 -1.25 -4.17
CA TRP A 86 -5.74 -0.79 -5.55
C TRP A 86 -7.11 -0.69 -6.21
N ASN A 87 -7.47 0.50 -6.68
CA ASN A 87 -8.78 0.76 -7.28
C ASN A 87 -9.94 0.25 -6.38
N GLY A 88 -9.80 0.41 -5.04
CA GLY A 88 -10.75 -0.09 -4.05
C GLY A 88 -10.68 -1.59 -3.74
N GLN A 89 -9.70 -2.34 -4.25
CA GLN A 89 -9.56 -3.78 -4.06
C GLN A 89 -8.29 -4.16 -3.29
N ALA A 90 -8.45 -5.03 -2.28
CA ALA A 90 -7.33 -5.60 -1.53
C ALA A 90 -6.65 -6.73 -2.30
N TRP A 91 -7.41 -7.43 -3.14
CA TRP A 91 -6.92 -8.50 -4.00
C TRP A 91 -6.32 -7.90 -5.26
N ILE A 92 -5.15 -8.38 -5.63
CA ILE A 92 -4.40 -7.89 -6.78
C ILE A 92 -4.04 -9.11 -7.65
N GLY A 93 -4.32 -9.04 -8.94
CA GLY A 93 -4.20 -10.16 -9.86
C GLY A 93 -4.71 -9.81 -11.24
#